data_AF-A0A3B9QG49-F1
#
_entry.id   AF-A0A3B9QG49-F1
#
_cell.length_a   1.000
_cell.length_b   1.000
_cell.length_c   1.000
_cell.angle_alpha   90.00
_cell.angle_beta   90.00
_cell.angle_gamma   90.00
#
_symmetry.space_group_name_H-M   'P 1'
#
loop_
_entity.id
_entity.type
_entity.pdbx_description
1 polymer ?
#
loop_
_entity_poly.entity_id
_entity_poly.type
_entity_poly.pdbx_seq_one_letter_code
_entity_poly.pdbx_strand_id
1 'polypeptide(L)' 'MAIVVSIDAGTTGVRSFAINEQGQQIALSYKEFTQHFPRPGWVEHDPNEIWES' A
#
# COMPACT_ATOMS: atom_id res chain seq x y z
N MET A 1 18.32 0.99 -17.89
CA MET A 1 16.93 0.53 -17.83
C MET A 1 16.37 1.04 -16.53
N ALA A 2 15.50 2.06 -16.59
CA ALA A 2 14.86 2.63 -15.42
C ALA A 2 13.59 1.86 -15.06
N ILE A 3 13.24 1.87 -13.77
CA ILE A 3 12.00 1.32 -13.24
C ILE A 3 11.35 2.42 -12.40
N VAL A 4 10.07 2.67 -12.63
CA VAL A 4 9.28 3.53 -11.75
C VAL A 4 8.56 2.66 -10.74
N VAL A 5 8.71 2.98 -9.45
CA VAL A 5 7.94 2.33 -8.39
C VAL A 5 6.83 3.27 -7.94
N SER A 6 5.59 2.80 -8.05
CA SER A 6 4.42 3.48 -7.49
C SER A 6 4.10 2.89 -6.12
N ILE A 7 3.77 3.75 -5.15
CA ILE A 7 3.24 3.35 -3.84
C ILE A 7 1.80 3.86 -3.77
N ASP A 8 0.86 2.93 -3.64
CA ASP A 8 -0.56 3.20 -3.52
C ASP A 8 -1.02 2.78 -2.11
N ALA A 9 -1.03 3.74 -1.20
CA ALA A 9 -1.46 3.57 0.17
C ALA A 9 -3.00 3.64 0.27
N GLY A 10 -3.64 2.48 0.13
CA GLY A 10 -5.08 2.33 0.29
C GLY A 10 -5.51 2.32 1.75
N THR A 11 -6.82 2.21 2.00
CA THR A 11 -7.36 2.17 3.36
C THR A 11 -7.19 0.81 4.04
N THR A 12 -7.10 -0.28 3.27
CA THR A 12 -6.96 -1.65 3.79
C THR A 12 -5.50 -2.13 3.80
N GLY A 13 -4.68 -1.59 2.90
CA GLY A 13 -3.32 -2.04 2.68
C GLY A 13 -2.57 -1.15 1.70
N VAL A 14 -1.25 -1.32 1.67
CA VAL A 14 -0.34 -0.61 0.76
C VAL A 14 0.05 -1.53 -0.39
N ARG A 15 -0.07 -1.03 -1.61
CA ARG A 15 0.39 -1.71 -2.83
C ARG A 15 1.61 -1.00 -3.38
N SER A 16 2.56 -1.76 -3.90
CA SER A 16 3.64 -1.21 -4.71
C SER A 16 3.74 -1.89 -6.06
N PHE A 17 3.91 -1.08 -7.11
CA PHE A 17 4.01 -1.54 -8.50
C PHE A 17 5.35 -1.12 -9.07
N ALA A 18 6.06 -2.05 -9.70
CA ALA A 18 7.22 -1.73 -10.52
C ALA A 18 6.80 -1.69 -11.99
N ILE A 19 7.00 -0.55 -12.64
CA ILE A 19 6.61 -0.31 -14.03
C ILE A 19 7.87 -0.04 -14.87
N ASN A 20 8.01 -0.70 -16.01
CA ASN A 20 9.10 -0.46 -16.94
C ASN A 20 8.82 0.73 -17.88
N GLU A 21 9.81 1.11 -18.69
CA GLU A 21 9.71 2.24 -19.63
C GLU A 21 8.64 2.07 -20.72
N GLN A 22 8.15 0.84 -20.93
CA GLN A 22 7.06 0.52 -21.87
C GLN A 22 5.67 0.58 -21.21
N GLY A 23 5.60 0.98 -19.93
CA GLY A 23 4.35 1.03 -19.16
C GLY A 23 3.87 -0.34 -18.68
N GLN A 24 4.70 -1.38 -18.77
CA GLN A 24 4.31 -2.73 -18.35
C GLN A 24 4.60 -2.92 -16.85
N GLN A 25 3.63 -3.51 -16.14
CA GLN A 25 3.84 -3.95 -14.77
C GLN A 25 4.77 -5.18 -14.77
N ILE A 26 5.93 -5.04 -14.13
CA ILE A 26 6.93 -6.11 -14.02
C ILE A 26 6.97 -6.73 -12.62
N ALA A 27 6.48 -6.03 -11.59
CA ALA A 27 6.29 -6.59 -10.26
C ALA A 27 5.15 -5.89 -9.51
N LEU A 28 4.59 -6.60 -8.52
CA LEU A 28 3.56 -6.13 -7.59
C LEU A 28 3.88 -6.67 -6.20
N SER A 29 3.73 -5.82 -5.18
CA SER A 29 3.63 -6.24 -3.78
C SER A 29 2.36 -5.65 -3.17
N TYR A 30 1.79 -6.35 -2.18
CA TYR A 30 0.65 -5.89 -1.41
C TYR A 30 0.75 -6.38 0.02
N LYS A 31 0.52 -5.49 0.97
CA LYS A 31 0.45 -5.82 2.39
C LYS A 31 -0.71 -5.08 3.04
N GLU A 32 -1.53 -5.83 3.76
CA GLU A 32 -2.62 -5.30 4.57
C GLU A 32 -2.11 -4.87 5.95
N PHE A 33 -2.79 -3.88 6.52
CA PHE A 33 -2.57 -3.43 7.89
C PHE A 33 -3.90 -3.40 8.65
N THR A 34 -3.79 -3.38 9.98
CA THR A 34 -4.94 -3.56 10.86
C THR A 34 -5.89 -2.37 10.78
N GLN A 35 -7.19 -2.67 10.75
CA GLN A 35 -8.24 -1.67 10.91
C GLN A 35 -8.66 -1.65 12.39
N HIS A 36 -8.47 -0.53 13.07
CA HIS A 36 -8.84 -0.41 14.48
C HIS A 36 -10.26 0.18 14.60
N PHE A 37 -11.12 -0.51 15.36
CA PHE A 37 -12.51 -0.12 15.59
C PHE A 37 -12.78 0.06 17.09
N PRO A 38 -12.22 1.11 17.74
CA PRO A 38 -12.32 1.28 19.19
C PRO A 38 -13.76 1.57 19.66
N ARG A 39 -14.61 2.12 18.79
CA ARG A 39 -16.02 2.46 19.06
C ARG A 39 -16.87 2.24 17.80
N PRO A 40 -18.19 2.01 17.94
CA PRO A 40 -19.08 1.93 16.78
C PRO A 40 -18.97 3.17 15.89
N GLY A 41 -18.71 2.95 14.60
CA GLY A 41 -18.55 4.01 13.59
C GLY A 41 -17.17 4.67 13.54
N TRP A 42 -16.22 4.29 14.39
CA TRP A 42 -14.85 4.80 14.36
C TRP A 42 -13.94 3.84 13.58
N VAL A 43 -13.04 4.41 12.78
CA VAL A 43 -12.00 3.68 12.07
C VAL A 43 -10.69 4.44 12.25
N GLU A 44 -9.69 3.77 12.78
CA GLU A 44 -8.34 4.30 13.00
C GLU A 44 -7.31 3.36 12.38
N HIS A 45 -6.17 3.93 11.97
CA HIS A 45 -5.02 3.20 11.44
C HIS A 45 -3.78 3.51 12.29
N ASP A 46 -2.91 2.52 12.51
CA ASP A 46 -1.58 2.75 13.06
C ASP A 46 -0.64 3.26 11.95
N PRO A 47 -0.08 4.49 12.07
CA PRO A 47 0.85 5.01 11.07
C PRO A 47 2.10 4.16 10.88
N ASN A 48 2.55 3.42 11.91
CA ASN A 48 3.72 2.55 11.80
C ASN A 48 3.39 1.31 10.97
N GLU A 49 2.21 0.71 11.13
CA GLU A 49 1.81 -0.42 10.29
C GLU A 49 1.69 0.00 8.82
N ILE A 50 1.16 1.20 8.54
CA ILE A 50 1.14 1.76 7.17
C ILE A 50 2.57 1.93 6.61
N TRP A 51 3.50 2.47 7.41
CA TRP A 51 4.87 2.72 6.98
C TRP A 51 5.68 1.43 6.76
N GLU A 52 5.45 0.41 7.57
CA GLU A 52 6.10 -0.90 7.47
C GLU A 52 5.47 -1.83 6.42
N SER A 53 4.37 -1.40 5.77
CA SER A 53 3.64 -2.17 4.76
C SER A 53 4.36 -2.24 3.40
#